data_AF-A0A6B2XLC8-F1
#
_entry.id   AF-A0A6B2XLC8-F1
#
_cell.length_a   1.000
_cell.length_b   1.000
_cell.length_c   1.000
_cell.angle_alpha   90.00
_cell.angle_beta   90.00
_cell.angle_gamma   90.00
#
_symmetry.space_group_name_H-M   'P 1'
#
loop_
_entity.id
_entity.type
_entity.pdbx_description
1 polymer ?
#
loop_
_entity_poly.entity_id
_entity_poly.type
_entity_poly.pdbx_seq_one_letter_code
_entity_poly.pdbx_strand_id
1 'polypeptide(L)'
;FPARVIAVHRTAAGLPLFPGDPASLTPQERDWLEESVRWRTTEGGYAAVQATKPQSLAVGLTDSPAGLAAWVVEKLRSWSDCGGDLESVYTRDEVLALLTEHWAAANVGSGVRAYRANAAIPREQLARYVDVPSGFSVFAGDVVRPPRAWLDRVANTVYATEPPRGGHFAPFEQPESYAHELRSFFGRF
;
A
#
# COMPACT_ATOMS: atom_id res chain seq x y z
N PHE A 1 -17.04 3.01 -11.94
CA PHE A 1 -18.18 2.27 -12.54
C PHE A 1 -18.87 1.43 -11.46
N PRO A 2 -19.55 2.03 -10.47
CA PRO A 2 -20.09 1.29 -9.33
C PRO A 2 -21.09 0.19 -9.76
N ALA A 3 -21.90 0.46 -10.79
CA ALA A 3 -22.84 -0.53 -11.35
C ALA A 3 -22.19 -1.73 -12.06
N ARG A 4 -20.86 -1.75 -12.24
CA ARG A 4 -20.11 -2.85 -12.88
C ARG A 4 -19.15 -3.54 -11.92
N VAL A 5 -19.10 -3.13 -10.65
CA VAL A 5 -18.21 -3.69 -9.64
C VAL A 5 -19.07 -4.26 -8.52
N ILE A 6 -19.07 -5.59 -8.38
CA ILE A 6 -19.90 -6.29 -7.38
C ILE A 6 -19.36 -6.12 -5.95
N ALA A 7 -18.02 -6.07 -5.81
CA ALA A 7 -17.32 -5.96 -4.55
C ALA A 7 -15.85 -5.54 -4.80
N VAL A 8 -15.19 -4.99 -3.77
CA VAL A 8 -13.76 -4.63 -3.80
C VAL A 8 -13.07 -5.17 -2.56
N HIS A 9 -11.96 -5.89 -2.72
CA HIS A 9 -11.10 -6.32 -1.62
C HIS A 9 -9.78 -5.54 -1.63
N ARG A 10 -9.28 -5.18 -0.45
CA ARG A 10 -8.04 -4.42 -0.24
C ARG A 10 -7.25 -4.99 0.94
N THR A 11 -5.92 -4.97 0.87
CA THR A 11 -5.05 -5.26 2.02
C THR A 11 -4.68 -4.00 2.81
N ALA A 12 -4.83 -2.83 2.19
CA ALA A 12 -4.55 -1.53 2.81
C ALA A 12 -5.66 -0.51 2.50
N ALA A 13 -5.91 0.43 3.41
CA ALA A 13 -6.84 1.55 3.18
C ALA A 13 -6.16 2.81 2.61
N GLY A 14 -4.86 2.73 2.29
CA GLY A 14 -4.06 3.84 1.80
C GLY A 14 -3.74 4.88 2.88
N LEU A 15 -3.09 5.98 2.47
CA LEU A 15 -2.81 7.09 3.37
C LEU A 15 -4.10 7.84 3.70
N PRO A 16 -4.28 8.29 4.95
CA PRO A 16 -5.46 9.03 5.33
C PRO A 16 -5.61 10.33 4.55
N LEU A 17 -6.82 10.53 4.03
CA LEU A 17 -7.29 11.80 3.55
C LEU A 17 -8.65 12.08 4.18
N PHE A 18 -8.72 13.06 5.06
CA PHE A 18 -9.97 13.49 5.67
C PHE A 18 -10.26 14.95 5.34
N PRO A 19 -11.22 15.25 4.45
CA PRO A 19 -11.61 16.63 4.15
C PRO A 19 -12.70 17.17 5.10
N GLY A 20 -13.23 16.34 6.00
CA GLY A 20 -14.29 16.72 6.94
C GLY A 20 -13.77 17.45 8.18
N ASP A 21 -14.68 17.77 9.10
CA ASP A 21 -14.36 18.40 10.37
C ASP A 21 -13.55 17.46 11.28
N PRO A 22 -12.28 17.78 11.62
CA PRO A 22 -11.45 16.96 12.50
C PRO A 22 -12.09 16.64 13.87
N ALA A 23 -13.02 17.47 14.36
CA ALA A 23 -13.73 17.20 15.60
C ALA A 23 -14.65 15.96 15.51
N SER A 24 -15.06 15.55 14.31
CA SER A 24 -15.88 14.37 14.05
C SER A 24 -15.11 13.04 14.06
N LEU A 25 -13.78 13.10 14.20
CA LEU A 25 -12.94 11.91 14.30
C LEU A 25 -13.10 11.25 15.66
N THR A 26 -13.10 9.92 15.67
CA THR A 26 -12.98 9.15 16.92
C THR A 26 -11.54 9.23 17.46
N PRO A 27 -11.30 8.90 18.74
CA PRO A 27 -9.94 8.83 19.28
C PRO A 27 -9.02 7.91 18.47
N GLN A 28 -9.48 6.70 18.12
CA GLN A 28 -8.70 5.73 17.33
C GLN A 28 -8.30 6.28 15.95
N GLU A 29 -9.20 7.03 15.31
CA GLU A 29 -8.89 7.65 14.01
C GLU A 29 -7.85 8.75 14.15
N ARG A 30 -7.92 9.58 15.20
CA ARG A 30 -6.89 10.60 15.47
C ARG A 30 -5.53 9.98 15.70
N ASP A 31 -5.45 8.95 16.55
CA ASP A 31 -4.19 8.28 16.86
C ASP A 31 -3.54 7.69 15.60
N TRP A 32 -4.35 7.04 14.75
CA TRP A 32 -3.90 6.49 13.47
C TRP A 32 -3.49 7.58 12.45
N LEU A 33 -4.18 8.73 12.42
CA LEU A 33 -3.79 9.87 11.59
C LEU A 33 -2.41 10.40 11.99
N GLU A 34 -2.17 10.55 13.29
CA GLU A 34 -0.88 10.99 13.82
C GLU A 34 0.24 9.99 13.51
N GLU A 35 -0.03 8.69 13.67
CA GLU A 35 0.88 7.62 13.26
C GLU A 35 1.21 7.69 11.76
N SER A 36 0.19 7.87 10.92
CA SER A 36 0.35 8.02 9.48
C SER A 36 1.19 9.25 9.12
N VAL A 37 1.08 10.35 9.88
CA VAL A 37 1.93 11.54 9.71
C VAL A 37 3.37 11.25 10.09
N ARG A 38 3.61 10.58 11.22
CA ARG A 38 4.96 10.19 11.64
C ARG A 38 5.61 9.28 10.60
N TRP A 39 4.91 8.23 10.18
CA TRP A 39 5.38 7.31 9.14
C TRP A 39 5.72 8.05 7.85
N ARG A 40 4.83 8.92 7.35
CA ARG A 40 5.09 9.68 6.12
C ARG A 40 6.29 10.61 6.24
N THR A 41 6.55 11.15 7.43
CA THR A 41 7.69 12.06 7.66
C THR A 41 9.01 11.30 7.61
N THR A 42 9.06 10.08 8.17
CA THR A 42 10.27 9.24 8.19
C THR A 42 10.48 8.47 6.88
N GLU A 43 9.41 7.85 6.37
CA GLU A 43 9.47 6.88 5.26
C GLU A 43 9.04 7.47 3.91
N GLY A 44 8.35 8.61 3.90
CA GLY A 44 7.68 9.15 2.71
C GLY A 44 8.59 9.85 1.69
N GLY A 45 9.91 9.90 1.92
CA GLY A 45 10.86 10.58 1.03
C GLY A 45 10.81 10.05 -0.40
N TYR A 46 10.70 8.73 -0.56
CA TYR A 46 10.57 8.08 -1.87
C TYR A 46 9.32 8.56 -2.63
N ALA A 47 8.18 8.71 -1.95
CA ALA A 47 6.93 9.15 -2.56
C ALA A 47 7.00 10.64 -2.92
N ALA A 48 7.63 11.48 -2.09
CA ALA A 48 7.77 12.90 -2.33
C ALA A 48 8.58 13.21 -3.61
N VAL A 49 9.72 12.53 -3.81
CA VAL A 49 10.52 12.70 -5.03
C VAL A 49 9.80 12.17 -6.26
N GLN A 50 9.12 11.03 -6.17
CA GLN A 50 8.37 10.44 -7.29
C GLN A 50 7.14 11.29 -7.66
N ALA A 51 6.46 11.90 -6.68
CA ALA A 51 5.30 12.76 -6.92
C ALA A 51 5.66 14.12 -7.56
N THR A 52 6.91 14.56 -7.47
CA THR A 52 7.32 15.91 -7.90
C THR A 52 8.31 15.91 -9.05
N LYS A 53 9.32 15.03 -9.02
CA LYS A 53 10.42 14.95 -10.00
C LYS A 53 10.66 13.51 -10.50
N PRO A 54 9.62 12.78 -10.95
CA PRO A 54 9.76 11.37 -11.31
C PRO A 54 10.74 11.14 -12.46
N GLN A 55 10.78 12.04 -13.46
CA GLN A 55 11.65 11.87 -14.63
C GLN A 55 13.14 11.99 -14.26
N SER A 56 13.49 12.89 -13.34
CA SER A 56 14.87 13.04 -12.87
C SER A 56 15.33 11.80 -12.09
N LEU A 57 14.49 11.27 -11.21
CA LEU A 57 14.77 10.03 -10.48
C LEU A 57 14.90 8.84 -11.43
N ALA A 58 13.99 8.73 -12.40
CA ALA A 58 13.94 7.62 -13.35
C ALA A 58 15.24 7.42 -14.11
N VAL A 59 15.92 8.51 -14.52
CA VAL A 59 17.22 8.42 -15.20
C VAL A 59 18.24 7.68 -14.34
N GLY A 60 18.39 8.06 -13.07
CA GLY A 60 19.34 7.41 -12.16
C GLY A 60 18.99 5.95 -11.86
N LEU A 61 17.72 5.65 -11.65
CA LEU A 61 17.26 4.27 -11.39
C LEU A 61 17.34 3.37 -12.63
N THR A 62 17.32 3.93 -13.84
CA THR A 62 17.44 3.18 -15.11
C THR A 62 18.90 3.02 -15.55
N ASP A 63 19.81 3.86 -15.07
CA ASP A 63 21.24 3.81 -15.43
C ASP A 63 22.08 2.99 -14.45
N SER A 64 21.60 2.80 -13.21
CA SER A 64 22.31 2.03 -12.18
C SER A 64 21.49 0.86 -11.63
N PRO A 65 21.85 -0.41 -11.92
CA PRO A 65 21.15 -1.57 -11.36
C PRO A 65 21.35 -1.66 -9.84
N ALA A 66 22.49 -1.21 -9.31
CA ALA A 66 22.71 -1.10 -7.88
C ALA A 66 21.82 -0.01 -7.24
N GLY A 67 21.62 1.11 -7.94
CA GLY A 67 20.69 2.16 -7.52
C GLY A 67 19.24 1.69 -7.47
N LEU A 68 18.80 0.97 -8.51
CA LEU A 68 17.50 0.30 -8.52
C LEU A 68 17.36 -0.70 -7.37
N ALA A 69 18.36 -1.55 -7.17
CA ALA A 69 18.38 -2.54 -6.10
C ALA A 69 18.21 -1.89 -4.73
N ALA A 70 19.00 -0.85 -4.42
CA ALA A 70 18.89 -0.13 -3.17
C ALA A 70 17.50 0.50 -2.97
N TRP A 71 16.91 1.06 -4.04
CA TRP A 71 15.60 1.72 -3.99
C TRP A 71 14.43 0.75 -3.75
N VAL A 72 14.53 -0.47 -4.26
CA VAL A 72 13.47 -1.50 -4.15
C VAL A 72 13.65 -2.34 -2.88
N VAL A 73 14.87 -2.83 -2.63
CA VAL A 73 15.17 -3.75 -1.52
C VAL A 73 14.93 -3.10 -0.17
N GLU A 74 15.17 -1.79 -0.05
CA GLU A 74 14.84 -1.06 1.18
C GLU A 74 13.34 -1.15 1.50
N LYS A 75 12.46 -1.07 0.49
CA LYS A 75 11.02 -1.20 0.70
C LYS A 75 10.60 -2.62 1.03
N LEU A 76 11.16 -3.62 0.35
CA LEU A 76 10.93 -5.02 0.72
C LEU A 76 11.35 -5.27 2.18
N ARG A 77 12.49 -4.74 2.62
CA ARG A 77 12.95 -4.94 4.00
C ARG A 77 12.13 -4.17 5.03
N SER A 78 11.80 -2.90 4.75
CA SER A 78 11.16 -2.01 5.72
C SER A 78 9.64 -2.21 5.82
N TRP A 79 9.00 -2.75 4.78
CA TRP A 79 7.53 -2.87 4.73
C TRP A 79 7.01 -4.30 4.87
N SER A 80 7.88 -5.29 4.92
CA SER A 80 7.50 -6.70 5.09
C SER A 80 7.59 -7.12 6.55
N ASP A 81 6.83 -8.14 6.92
CA ASP A 81 6.84 -8.77 8.24
C ASP A 81 8.06 -9.71 8.39
N CYS A 82 9.26 -9.14 8.25
CA CYS A 82 10.53 -9.87 8.18
C CYS A 82 11.47 -9.58 9.36
N GLY A 83 11.08 -8.70 10.30
CA GLY A 83 11.91 -8.33 11.45
C GLY A 83 13.27 -7.71 11.07
N GLY A 84 13.43 -7.24 9.83
CA GLY A 84 14.69 -6.73 9.29
C GLY A 84 15.61 -7.78 8.67
N ASP A 85 15.26 -9.07 8.72
CA ASP A 85 15.90 -10.16 7.99
C ASP A 85 15.09 -10.50 6.74
N LEU A 86 15.48 -9.91 5.61
CA LEU A 86 14.75 -10.06 4.35
C LEU A 86 14.64 -11.53 3.89
N GLU A 87 15.67 -12.34 4.15
CA GLU A 87 15.73 -13.73 3.71
C GLU A 87 14.78 -14.65 4.49
N SER A 88 14.19 -14.16 5.59
CA SER A 88 13.12 -14.86 6.30
C SER A 88 11.79 -14.90 5.53
N VAL A 89 11.62 -14.01 4.54
CA VAL A 89 10.39 -13.86 3.74
C VAL A 89 10.64 -14.07 2.26
N TYR A 90 11.78 -13.59 1.74
CA TYR A 90 12.11 -13.65 0.32
C TYR A 90 13.41 -14.39 0.10
N THR A 91 13.42 -15.37 -0.78
CA THR A 91 14.68 -15.91 -1.29
C THR A 91 15.43 -14.83 -2.08
N ARG A 92 16.75 -14.94 -2.11
CA ARG A 92 17.59 -14.04 -2.89
C ARG A 92 17.22 -14.05 -4.37
N ASP A 93 16.85 -15.21 -4.92
CA ASP A 93 16.46 -15.35 -6.32
C ASP A 93 15.15 -14.63 -6.63
N GLU A 94 14.17 -14.64 -5.72
CA GLU A 94 12.91 -13.88 -5.88
C GLU A 94 13.17 -12.37 -5.91
N VAL A 95 14.04 -11.87 -5.03
CA VAL A 95 14.43 -10.45 -5.02
C VAL A 95 15.16 -10.10 -6.32
N LEU A 96 16.11 -10.93 -6.75
CA LEU A 96 16.84 -10.70 -8.01
C LEU A 96 15.93 -10.80 -9.24
N ALA A 97 14.93 -11.68 -9.22
CA ALA A 97 13.96 -11.80 -10.30
C ALA A 97 13.13 -10.50 -10.43
N LEU A 98 12.61 -9.97 -9.33
CA LEU A 98 11.89 -8.68 -9.31
C LEU A 98 12.76 -7.54 -9.85
N LEU A 99 14.01 -7.45 -9.38
CA LEU A 99 14.96 -6.42 -9.84
C LEU A 99 15.27 -6.57 -11.34
N THR A 100 15.45 -7.81 -11.80
CA THR A 100 15.73 -8.10 -13.21
C THR A 100 14.54 -7.74 -14.09
N GLU A 101 13.31 -8.03 -13.65
CA GLU A 101 12.10 -7.62 -14.37
C GLU A 101 12.04 -6.09 -14.55
N HIS A 102 12.22 -5.34 -13.46
CA HIS A 102 12.19 -3.89 -13.51
C HIS A 102 13.31 -3.29 -14.38
N TRP A 103 14.51 -3.87 -14.29
CA TRP A 103 15.69 -3.42 -15.02
C TRP A 103 15.59 -3.75 -16.51
N ALA A 104 15.36 -5.01 -16.86
CA ALA A 104 15.35 -5.48 -18.25
C ALA A 104 14.20 -4.87 -19.06
N ALA A 105 13.04 -4.65 -18.42
CA ALA A 105 11.91 -3.98 -19.07
C ALA A 105 12.03 -2.45 -19.09
N ALA A 106 13.06 -1.87 -18.47
CA ALA A 106 13.23 -0.42 -18.28
C ALA A 106 11.97 0.27 -17.74
N ASN A 107 11.20 -0.42 -16.88
CA ASN A 107 9.85 -0.01 -16.49
C ASN A 107 9.80 0.81 -15.18
N VAL A 108 10.94 0.95 -14.47
CA VAL A 108 11.02 1.76 -13.24
C VAL A 108 10.58 3.19 -13.50
N GLY A 109 10.94 3.75 -14.66
CA GLY A 109 10.54 5.10 -15.07
C GLY A 109 9.02 5.28 -15.20
N SER A 110 8.30 4.27 -15.72
CA SER A 110 6.83 4.28 -15.72
C SER A 110 6.25 4.14 -14.33
N GLY A 111 6.80 3.26 -13.48
CA GLY A 111 6.34 3.06 -12.11
C GLY A 111 6.41 4.34 -11.28
N VAL A 112 7.55 5.03 -11.29
CA VAL A 112 7.72 6.28 -10.52
C VAL A 112 6.81 7.42 -11.00
N ARG A 113 6.44 7.45 -12.29
CA ARG A 113 5.50 8.45 -12.83
C ARG A 113 4.07 8.27 -12.32
N ALA A 114 3.69 7.08 -11.85
CA ALA A 114 2.38 6.84 -11.24
C ALA A 114 2.15 7.72 -10.01
N TYR A 115 3.19 8.01 -9.21
CA TYR A 115 3.09 8.92 -8.07
C TYR A 115 2.73 10.35 -8.47
N ARG A 116 3.31 10.84 -9.58
CA ARG A 116 2.97 12.17 -10.12
C ARG A 116 1.53 12.22 -10.60
N ALA A 117 1.06 11.17 -11.26
CA ALA A 117 -0.34 11.05 -11.68
C ALA A 117 -1.28 11.00 -10.48
N ASN A 118 -0.97 10.19 -9.46
CA ASN A 118 -1.75 10.08 -8.23
C ASN A 118 -1.80 11.39 -7.45
N ALA A 119 -0.70 12.14 -7.38
CA ALA A 119 -0.64 13.45 -6.73
C ALA A 119 -1.46 14.53 -7.45
N ALA A 120 -1.80 14.31 -8.73
CA ALA A 120 -2.66 15.20 -9.50
C ALA A 120 -4.16 14.84 -9.38
N ILE A 121 -4.51 13.73 -8.72
CA ILE A 121 -5.91 13.37 -8.47
C ILE A 121 -6.51 14.40 -7.50
N PRO A 122 -7.66 15.01 -7.82
CA PRO A 122 -8.30 15.97 -6.93
C PRO A 122 -8.63 15.36 -5.57
N ARG A 123 -8.44 16.12 -4.49
CA ARG A 123 -8.62 15.61 -3.11
C ARG A 123 -10.05 15.17 -2.86
N GLU A 124 -11.02 15.89 -3.42
CA GLU A 124 -12.44 15.55 -3.35
C GLU A 124 -12.78 14.22 -4.03
N GLN A 125 -11.98 13.78 -5.01
CA GLN A 125 -12.14 12.47 -5.62
C GLN A 125 -11.56 11.36 -4.74
N LEU A 126 -10.42 11.61 -4.11
CA LEU A 126 -9.77 10.67 -3.19
C LEU A 126 -10.55 10.46 -1.89
N ALA A 127 -11.35 11.45 -1.47
CA ALA A 127 -12.13 11.40 -0.24
C ALA A 127 -13.56 10.86 -0.43
N ARG A 128 -13.92 10.38 -1.63
CA ARG A 128 -15.27 9.85 -1.88
C ARG A 128 -15.48 8.57 -1.09
N TYR A 129 -16.67 8.46 -0.50
CA TYR A 129 -17.14 7.21 0.08
C TYR A 129 -17.27 6.13 -1.00
N VAL A 130 -16.83 4.91 -0.69
CA VAL A 130 -16.96 3.75 -1.58
C VAL A 130 -18.22 2.98 -1.22
N ASP A 131 -19.32 3.20 -1.96
CA ASP A 131 -20.61 2.53 -1.73
C ASP A 131 -20.60 1.02 -2.06
N VAL A 132 -19.69 0.60 -2.94
CA VAL A 132 -19.54 -0.80 -3.34
C VAL A 132 -19.11 -1.64 -2.13
N PRO A 133 -19.71 -2.82 -1.88
CA PRO A 133 -19.31 -3.71 -0.80
C PRO A 133 -17.80 -3.92 -0.76
N SER A 134 -17.19 -3.55 0.36
CA SER A 134 -15.75 -3.50 0.53
C SER A 134 -15.28 -4.50 1.59
N GLY A 135 -14.23 -5.23 1.24
CA GLY A 135 -13.50 -6.13 2.14
C GLY A 135 -12.09 -5.60 2.42
N PHE A 136 -11.65 -5.73 3.66
CA PHE A 136 -10.30 -5.37 4.09
C PHE A 136 -9.66 -6.51 4.86
N SER A 137 -8.42 -6.86 4.52
CA SER A 137 -7.59 -7.77 5.31
C SER A 137 -6.33 -7.03 5.71
N VAL A 138 -6.32 -6.46 6.90
CA VAL A 138 -5.27 -5.57 7.41
C VAL A 138 -4.24 -6.40 8.15
N PHE A 139 -3.19 -6.80 7.45
CA PHE A 139 -2.15 -7.68 7.99
C PHE A 139 -1.33 -6.99 9.09
N ALA A 140 -0.96 -7.73 10.13
CA ALA A 140 -0.36 -7.17 11.36
C ALA A 140 1.00 -6.48 11.15
N GLY A 141 1.77 -6.89 10.13
CA GLY A 141 3.07 -6.31 9.81
C GLY A 141 3.03 -5.18 8.77
N ASP A 142 1.85 -4.75 8.30
CA ASP A 142 1.75 -3.65 7.32
C ASP A 142 2.13 -2.30 7.95
N VAL A 143 2.53 -1.35 7.10
CA VAL A 143 3.22 -0.12 7.49
C VAL A 143 2.43 0.79 8.42
N VAL A 144 1.14 1.01 8.12
CA VAL A 144 0.24 1.86 8.90
C VAL A 144 -1.16 1.26 8.82
N ARG A 145 -1.66 0.75 9.95
CA ARG A 145 -2.87 -0.07 9.99
C ARG A 145 -4.09 0.76 10.38
N PRO A 146 -5.06 0.97 9.47
CA PRO A 146 -6.25 1.75 9.78
C PRO A 146 -7.12 1.04 10.82
N PRO A 147 -7.69 1.75 11.80
CA PRO A 147 -8.68 1.17 12.69
C PRO A 147 -9.97 0.87 11.91
N ARG A 148 -10.76 -0.07 12.40
CA ARG A 148 -12.06 -0.42 11.80
C ARG A 148 -12.97 0.81 11.59
N ALA A 149 -12.97 1.74 12.56
CA ALA A 149 -13.72 2.99 12.47
C ALA A 149 -13.39 3.79 11.20
N TRP A 150 -12.12 3.82 10.79
CA TRP A 150 -11.70 4.49 9.55
C TRP A 150 -12.20 3.75 8.31
N LEU A 151 -12.13 2.42 8.30
CA LEU A 151 -12.63 1.60 7.19
C LEU A 151 -14.12 1.83 6.94
N ASP A 152 -14.92 1.82 8.02
CA ASP A 152 -16.36 2.08 7.96
C ASP A 152 -16.67 3.52 7.54
N ARG A 153 -15.79 4.47 7.87
CA ARG A 153 -15.94 5.88 7.46
C ARG A 153 -15.76 6.10 5.97
N VAL A 154 -14.85 5.36 5.32
CA VAL A 154 -14.47 5.60 3.91
C VAL A 154 -15.12 4.64 2.93
N ALA A 155 -15.71 3.54 3.41
CA ALA A 155 -16.29 2.52 2.55
C ALA A 155 -17.44 1.76 3.22
N ASN A 156 -18.30 1.17 2.37
CA ASN A 156 -19.29 0.19 2.76
C ASN A 156 -18.59 -1.13 3.15
N THR A 157 -18.02 -1.16 4.35
CA THR A 157 -17.17 -2.25 4.83
C THR A 157 -18.03 -3.42 5.33
N VAL A 158 -18.06 -4.50 4.55
CA VAL A 158 -18.83 -5.72 4.86
C VAL A 158 -17.94 -6.88 5.31
N TYR A 159 -16.63 -6.72 5.21
CA TYR A 159 -15.63 -7.67 5.67
C TYR A 159 -14.37 -6.90 6.13
N ALA A 160 -13.91 -7.17 7.35
CA ALA A 160 -12.69 -6.60 7.88
C ALA A 160 -12.05 -7.63 8.82
N THR A 161 -10.80 -7.96 8.57
CA THR A 161 -10.01 -8.93 9.36
C THR A 161 -8.61 -8.39 9.60
N GLU A 162 -7.94 -8.97 10.59
CA GLU A 162 -6.56 -8.63 10.95
C GLU A 162 -5.71 -9.91 11.02
N PRO A 163 -5.26 -10.47 9.88
CA PRO A 163 -4.41 -11.65 9.89
C PRO A 163 -3.09 -11.38 10.66
N PRO A 164 -2.60 -12.34 11.45
CA PRO A 164 -1.54 -12.09 12.44
C PRO A 164 -0.13 -12.03 11.85
N ARG A 165 0.08 -12.40 10.59
CA ARG A 165 1.39 -12.40 9.92
C ARG A 165 1.28 -11.88 8.51
N GLY A 166 2.33 -11.21 8.03
CA GLY A 166 2.41 -10.59 6.72
C GLY A 166 2.46 -9.07 6.81
N GLY A 167 3.23 -8.46 5.92
CA GLY A 167 3.39 -7.02 5.82
C GLY A 167 2.63 -6.40 4.66
N HIS A 168 3.22 -5.36 4.08
CA HIS A 168 2.66 -4.62 2.96
C HIS A 168 2.48 -5.48 1.71
N PHE A 169 3.36 -6.47 1.52
CA PHE A 169 3.36 -7.37 0.39
C PHE A 169 2.69 -8.71 0.74
N ALA A 170 1.69 -8.70 1.64
CA ALA A 170 1.00 -9.89 2.14
C ALA A 170 0.61 -10.96 1.10
N PRO A 171 0.18 -10.64 -0.13
CA PRO A 171 -0.07 -11.66 -1.16
C PRO A 171 1.16 -12.50 -1.51
N PHE A 172 2.36 -11.93 -1.40
CA PHE A 172 3.63 -12.62 -1.58
C PHE A 172 4.11 -13.25 -0.26
N GLU A 173 4.02 -12.50 0.85
CA GLU A 173 4.57 -12.94 2.14
C GLU A 173 3.79 -14.09 2.77
N GLN A 174 2.46 -14.13 2.59
CA GLN A 174 1.56 -15.14 3.17
C GLN A 174 0.47 -15.53 2.14
N PRO A 175 0.83 -16.18 1.03
CA PRO A 175 -0.07 -16.40 -0.10
C PRO A 175 -1.30 -17.24 0.25
N GLU A 176 -1.15 -18.26 1.12
CA GLU A 176 -2.28 -19.09 1.57
C GLU A 176 -3.24 -18.31 2.46
N SER A 177 -2.71 -17.47 3.35
CA SER A 177 -3.53 -16.61 4.21
C SER A 177 -4.31 -15.61 3.35
N TYR A 178 -3.64 -14.92 2.43
CA TYR A 178 -4.31 -13.98 1.54
C TYR A 178 -5.35 -14.66 0.62
N ALA A 179 -5.04 -15.84 0.08
CA ALA A 179 -6.01 -16.61 -0.70
C ALA A 179 -7.23 -17.04 0.12
N HIS A 180 -7.05 -17.38 1.41
CA HIS A 180 -8.15 -17.66 2.32
C HIS A 180 -9.04 -16.42 2.51
N GLU A 181 -8.43 -15.26 2.76
CA GLU A 181 -9.15 -13.99 2.91
C GLU A 181 -10.00 -13.65 1.68
N LEU A 182 -9.43 -13.80 0.47
CA LEU A 182 -10.15 -13.59 -0.78
C LEU A 182 -11.34 -14.55 -0.92
N ARG A 183 -11.16 -15.84 -0.64
CA ARG A 183 -12.24 -16.84 -0.70
C ARG A 183 -13.34 -16.54 0.32
N SER A 184 -12.97 -16.17 1.53
CA SER A 184 -13.90 -15.84 2.62
C SER A 184 -14.71 -14.57 2.35
N PHE A 185 -14.12 -13.59 1.66
CA PHE A 185 -14.81 -12.37 1.24
C PHE A 185 -15.68 -12.61 0.01
N PHE A 186 -15.10 -13.11 -1.08
CA PHE A 186 -15.80 -13.24 -2.36
C PHE A 186 -16.82 -14.37 -2.37
N GLY A 187 -16.70 -15.41 -1.53
CA GLY A 187 -17.71 -16.46 -1.39
C GLY A 187 -19.05 -15.99 -0.82
N ARG A 188 -19.19 -14.70 -0.50
CA ARG A 188 -20.42 -14.05 -0.05
C ARG A 188 -21.23 -13.43 -1.20
N PHE A 189 -20.69 -13.42 -2.41
CA PHE A 189 -21.27 -12.84 -3.63
C PHE A 189 -21.41 -13.91 -4.71
#